data_AF-V5GK00-F1
#
_entry.id   AF-V5GK00-F1
#
_cell.length_a   1.000
_cell.length_b   1.000
_cell.length_c   1.000
_cell.angle_alpha   90.00
_cell.angle_beta   90.00
_cell.angle_gamma   90.00
#
_symmetry.space_group_name_H-M   'P 1'
#
loop_
_entity.id
_entity.type
_entity.pdbx_description
1 polymer ?
#
loop_
_entity_poly.entity_id
_entity_poly.type
_entity_poly.pdbx_seq_one_letter_code
_entity_poly.pdbx_strand_id
1 'polypeptide(L)'
;MDSMARLNLTAAQLMHRHGAHGATDVTGFGLLGHAQNLAEVQQKAVDLRIHTLPVIRGVPEVLAATGTSFKLMQGYSAETSGGLLVCLPK
;
A
#
# COMPACT_ATOMS: atom_id res chain seq x y z
N MET A 1 0.95 2.70 -17.06
CA MET A 1 2.40 2.85 -16.77
C MET A 1 2.68 4.05 -15.86
N ASP A 2 1.92 5.13 -15.99
CA ASP A 2 2.16 6.40 -15.30
C ASP A 2 2.28 6.32 -13.77
N SER A 3 1.52 5.42 -13.12
CA SER A 3 1.63 5.22 -11.67
C SER A 3 2.97 4.60 -11.25
N MET A 4 3.42 3.53 -11.92
CA MET A 4 4.62 2.80 -11.52
C MET A 4 5.90 3.58 -11.80
N ALA A 5 5.90 4.43 -12.83
CA ALA A 5 7.03 5.29 -13.17
C ALA A 5 7.16 6.52 -12.25
N ARG A 6 6.14 6.80 -11.42
CA ARG A 6 6.14 7.94 -10.53
C ARG A 6 7.04 7.68 -9.32
N LEU A 7 7.97 8.61 -9.06
CA LEU A 7 8.83 8.55 -7.88
C LEU A 7 8.06 8.87 -6.60
N ASN A 8 8.34 8.12 -5.53
CA ASN A 8 7.88 8.41 -4.17
C ASN A 8 8.62 9.58 -3.49
N LEU A 9 9.50 10.30 -4.22
CA LEU A 9 10.33 11.39 -3.69
C LEU A 9 9.52 12.47 -2.98
N THR A 10 8.45 12.96 -3.60
CA THR A 10 7.60 14.00 -3.00
C THR A 10 6.91 13.52 -1.74
N ALA A 11 6.45 12.26 -1.71
CA ALA A 11 5.85 11.67 -0.51
C ALA A 11 6.87 11.58 0.63
N ALA A 12 8.10 11.12 0.35
CA ALA A 12 9.18 11.06 1.34
C ALA A 12 9.56 12.44 1.90
N GLN A 13 9.57 13.48 1.07
CA GLN A 13 9.80 14.86 1.53
C GLN A 13 8.67 15.37 2.44
N LEU A 14 7.41 15.10 2.06
CA LEU A 14 6.24 15.50 2.84
C LEU A 14 6.12 14.75 4.17
N MET A 15 6.56 13.49 4.24
CA MET A 15 6.60 12.73 5.49
C MET A 15 7.38 13.45 6.59
N HIS A 16 8.54 14.00 6.27
CA HIS A 16 9.35 14.77 7.23
C HIS A 16 8.61 16.05 7.65
N ARG A 17 8.03 16.77 6.67
CA ARG A 17 7.30 18.02 6.91
C ARG A 17 6.09 17.83 7.83
N HIS A 18 5.41 16.70 7.72
CA HIS A 18 4.18 16.39 8.45
C HIS A 18 4.41 15.47 9.66
N GLY A 19 5.65 15.19 10.03
CA GLY A 19 5.99 14.44 11.24
C GLY A 19 5.55 12.97 11.20
N ALA A 20 5.67 12.29 10.05
CA ALA A 20 5.34 10.87 9.93
C ALA A 20 6.13 10.01 10.94
N HIS A 21 5.47 9.04 11.55
CA HIS A 21 6.06 8.10 12.51
C HIS A 21 6.77 6.92 11.83
N GLY A 22 6.46 6.67 10.56
CA GLY A 22 7.03 5.57 9.78
C GLY A 22 6.32 5.36 8.46
N ALA A 23 6.92 4.59 7.56
CA ALA A 23 6.29 4.17 6.31
C ALA A 23 6.91 2.88 5.76
N THR A 24 6.20 2.24 4.83
CA THR A 24 6.71 1.18 3.96
C THR A 24 6.23 1.44 2.53
N ASP A 25 7.01 1.06 1.53
CA ASP A 25 6.54 1.01 0.14
C ASP A 25 5.70 -0.26 -0.08
N VAL A 26 4.74 -0.21 -1.01
CA VAL A 26 3.92 -1.36 -1.38
C VAL A 26 4.41 -1.93 -2.71
N THR A 27 4.96 -3.15 -2.66
CA THR A 27 5.48 -3.85 -3.83
C THR A 27 4.98 -5.30 -3.88
N GLY A 28 5.88 -6.28 -4.08
CA GLY A 28 5.51 -7.64 -4.50
C GLY A 28 4.69 -8.42 -3.49
N PHE A 29 4.64 -8.01 -2.21
CA PHE A 29 3.84 -8.67 -1.18
C PHE A 29 2.40 -8.15 -1.07
N GLY A 30 2.05 -7.12 -1.85
CA GLY A 30 0.75 -6.47 -1.80
C GLY A 30 0.54 -5.62 -0.54
N LEU A 31 -0.53 -4.81 -0.54
CA LEU A 31 -0.77 -3.82 0.51
C LEU A 31 -0.84 -4.45 1.91
N LEU A 32 -1.56 -5.56 2.06
CA LEU A 32 -1.76 -6.17 3.37
C LEU A 32 -0.48 -6.85 3.87
N GLY A 33 0.29 -7.48 2.98
CA GLY A 33 1.59 -8.07 3.34
C GLY A 33 2.59 -7.00 3.83
N HIS A 34 2.70 -5.88 3.12
CA HIS A 34 3.55 -4.77 3.56
C HIS A 34 3.04 -4.10 4.85
N ALA A 35 1.73 -3.96 5.02
CA ALA A 35 1.15 -3.45 6.28
C ALA A 35 1.46 -4.38 7.47
N GLN A 36 1.39 -5.69 7.29
CA GLN A 36 1.76 -6.68 8.32
C GLN A 36 3.24 -6.54 8.69
N ASN A 37 4.13 -6.49 7.70
CA ASN A 37 5.56 -6.27 7.94
C ASN A 37 5.83 -4.96 8.69
N LEU A 38 5.12 -3.87 8.33
CA LEU A 38 5.27 -2.59 9.01
C LEU A 38 4.81 -2.67 10.47
N ALA A 39 3.72 -3.38 10.77
CA ALA A 39 3.23 -3.56 12.15
C ALA A 39 4.19 -4.43 12.99
N GLU A 40 4.74 -5.50 12.41
CA GLU A 40 5.64 -6.45 13.09
C GLU A 40 6.96 -5.81 13.56
N VAL A 41 7.49 -4.85 12.81
CA VAL A 41 8.76 -4.18 13.16
C VAL A 41 8.60 -3.05 14.19
N GLN A 42 7.39 -2.78 14.67
CA GLN A 42 7.17 -1.72 15.65
C GLN A 42 7.64 -2.13 17.04
N GLN A 43 8.19 -1.17 17.79
CA GLN A 43 8.64 -1.40 19.17
C GLN A 43 7.47 -1.63 20.14
N LYS A 44 6.28 -1.13 19.80
CA LYS A 44 5.05 -1.29 20.58
C LYS A 44 4.09 -2.19 19.80
N ALA A 45 3.30 -2.97 20.51
CA ALA A 45 2.21 -3.72 19.91
C ALA A 45 1.19 -2.74 19.31
N VAL A 46 1.01 -2.79 17.99
CA VAL A 46 0.08 -1.96 17.25
C VAL A 46 -0.59 -2.79 16.16
N ASP A 47 -1.82 -2.41 15.81
CA ASP A 47 -2.57 -2.96 14.69
C ASP A 47 -2.82 -1.90 13.62
N LEU A 48 -2.69 -2.28 12.35
CA LEU A 48 -3.05 -1.44 11.21
C LEU A 48 -4.38 -1.92 10.61
N ARG A 49 -5.38 -1.05 10.58
CA ARG A 49 -6.69 -1.35 9.98
C ARG A 49 -6.89 -0.56 8.70
N ILE A 50 -6.97 -1.26 7.57
CA ILE A 50 -7.19 -0.67 6.26
C ILE A 50 -8.70 -0.68 5.97
N HIS A 51 -9.32 0.50 5.96
CA HIS A 51 -10.77 0.63 5.75
C HIS A 51 -11.19 0.63 4.27
N THR A 52 -10.26 0.94 3.37
CA THR A 52 -10.54 1.26 1.97
C THR A 52 -9.30 1.00 1.17
N LEU A 53 -9.46 0.24 0.09
CA LEU A 53 -8.41 -0.08 -0.85
C LEU A 53 -8.59 0.78 -2.10
N PRO A 54 -7.69 1.72 -2.40
CA PRO A 54 -7.69 2.40 -3.69
C PRO A 54 -7.26 1.41 -4.77
N VAL A 55 -8.11 1.21 -5.78
CA VAL A 55 -7.85 0.28 -6.89
C VAL A 55 -7.89 1.05 -8.20
N ILE A 56 -7.04 0.67 -9.16
CA ILE A 56 -7.08 1.22 -10.52
C ILE A 56 -8.45 0.91 -11.13
N ARG A 57 -9.11 1.95 -11.65
CA ARG A 57 -10.43 1.86 -12.29
C ARG A 57 -10.46 0.74 -13.34
N GLY A 58 -11.52 -0.06 -13.35
CA GLY A 58 -11.71 -1.13 -14.33
C GLY A 58 -11.09 -2.47 -13.92
N VAL A 59 -10.15 -2.48 -12.97
CA VAL A 59 -9.52 -3.72 -12.51
C VAL A 59 -10.54 -4.66 -11.86
N PRO A 60 -11.38 -4.24 -10.89
CA PRO A 60 -12.38 -5.13 -10.30
C PRO A 60 -13.31 -5.78 -11.33
N GLU A 61 -13.72 -5.03 -12.34
CA GLU A 61 -14.59 -5.52 -13.43
C GLU A 61 -13.88 -6.56 -14.30
N VAL A 62 -12.60 -6.34 -14.63
CA VAL A 62 -11.78 -7.30 -15.38
C VAL A 62 -11.57 -8.60 -14.58
N LEU A 63 -11.33 -8.50 -13.28
CA LEU A 63 -11.19 -9.67 -12.40
C LEU A 63 -12.48 -10.49 -12.37
N ALA A 64 -13.62 -9.82 -12.20
CA ALA A 64 -14.92 -10.47 -12.22
C ALA A 64 -15.21 -11.15 -13.57
N ALA A 65 -14.91 -10.49 -14.70
CA ALA A 65 -15.18 -11.01 -16.04
C ALA A 65 -14.28 -12.21 -16.42
N THR A 66 -13.05 -12.25 -15.90
CA THR A 66 -12.08 -13.31 -16.21
C THR A 66 -12.09 -14.46 -15.20
N GLY A 67 -12.80 -14.31 -14.08
CA GLY A 67 -12.74 -15.25 -12.95
C GLY A 67 -11.37 -15.29 -12.26
N THR A 68 -10.48 -14.34 -12.57
CA THR A 68 -9.18 -14.21 -11.91
C THR A 68 -9.30 -13.28 -10.70
N SER A 69 -8.52 -13.55 -9.66
CA SER A 69 -8.54 -12.74 -8.43
C SER A 69 -7.25 -11.95 -8.21
N PHE A 70 -6.10 -12.52 -8.61
CA PHE A 70 -4.74 -12.07 -8.21
C PHE A 70 -4.59 -11.76 -6.72
N LYS A 71 -5.52 -12.23 -5.88
CA LYS A 71 -5.61 -11.89 -4.46
C LYS A 71 -5.77 -10.39 -4.18
N LEU A 72 -6.30 -9.60 -5.12
CA LEU A 72 -6.41 -8.15 -5.00
C LEU A 72 -7.33 -7.73 -3.86
N MET A 73 -8.54 -8.30 -3.81
CA MET A 73 -9.53 -7.97 -2.76
C MET A 73 -9.11 -8.51 -1.39
N GLN A 74 -8.18 -9.45 -1.34
CA GLN A 74 -7.55 -9.95 -0.11
C GLN A 74 -6.34 -9.09 0.31
N GLY A 75 -5.91 -8.13 -0.52
CA GLY A 75 -4.78 -7.25 -0.24
C GLY A 75 -3.39 -7.84 -0.51
N TYR A 76 -3.31 -8.99 -1.19
CA TYR A 76 -2.06 -9.72 -1.47
C TYR A 76 -1.69 -9.76 -2.95
N SER A 77 -2.35 -8.95 -3.79
CA SER A 77 -1.92 -8.78 -5.18
C SER A 77 -0.55 -8.13 -5.21
N ALA A 78 0.38 -8.72 -5.97
CA ALA A 78 1.72 -8.18 -6.12
C ALA A 78 1.67 -6.83 -6.84
N GLU A 79 2.28 -5.82 -6.26
CA GLU A 79 2.47 -4.50 -6.86
C GLU A 79 3.93 -4.35 -7.33
N THR A 80 4.17 -3.47 -8.30
CA THR A 80 5.52 -3.12 -8.75
C THR A 80 5.66 -1.60 -8.72
N SER A 81 6.66 -1.08 -8.00
CA SER A 81 6.87 0.36 -7.84
C SER A 81 5.59 1.09 -7.37
N GLY A 82 4.96 0.55 -6.32
CA GLY A 82 3.76 1.13 -5.74
C GLY A 82 4.04 2.37 -4.87
N GLY A 83 2.99 2.87 -4.23
CA GLY A 83 3.08 4.04 -3.35
C GLY A 83 3.66 3.73 -1.97
N LEU A 84 3.70 4.76 -1.11
CA LEU A 84 4.03 4.63 0.30
C LEU A 84 2.77 4.46 1.16
N LEU A 85 2.79 3.48 2.06
CA LEU A 85 1.90 3.38 3.20
C LEU A 85 2.55 4.11 4.38
N VAL A 86 1.93 5.21 4.85
CA VAL A 86 2.54 6.14 5.81
C VAL A 86 1.70 6.22 7.09
N CYS A 87 2.36 6.15 8.24
CA CYS A 87 1.77 6.41 9.56
C CYS A 87 1.97 7.89 9.92
N LEU A 88 0.91 8.70 9.84
CA LEU A 88 0.93 10.12 10.20
C LEU A 88 0.36 10.36 11.60
N PRO A 89 0.76 11.45 12.28
CA PRO A 89 0.07 11.93 13.48
C PRO A 89 -1.38 12.32 13.13
N LYS A 90 -2.27 12.22 14.11
CA LYS A 90 -3.67 12.64 13.98
C LYS A 90 -3.80 14.16 13.85
#